data_AF-A0A399ZV30-F1
#
_entry.id   AF-A0A399ZV30-F1
#
_cell.length_a   1.000
_cell.length_b   1.000
_cell.length_c   1.000
_cell.angle_alpha   90.00
_cell.angle_beta   90.00
_cell.angle_gamma   90.00
#
_symmetry.space_group_name_H-M   'P 1'
#
loop_
_entity.id
_entity.type
_entity.pdbx_description
1 polymer ?
#
loop_
_entity_poly.entity_id
_entity_poly.type
_entity_poly.pdbx_seq_one_letter_code
_entity_poly.pdbx_strand_id
1 'polypeptide(L)'
;MTTLLHDMPRRGKAFADASAHRVAAANANALLLLEQFDAVVSTPEAVDELDRAILQLAVQGKLVAQDPNDEPASELLKRIRDEQDPKGFQKPFGSIRDDEKPFELPVGWEWASIPDVSFNWGQKKPDKTFTYIDVSSIDNQVGEIGDGLQIVEPEDASSRARKIVQQGSVIYATVRPYLLNIAIVDQEFNPPPIVSTAFYVMHPRKGVDGRFLLLYLRSRFFIDFVSLHSTGIAYPAISDSKFSLGVVPLPPTNEQ
;
A
#
# COMPACT_ATOMS: atom_id res chain seq x y z
N MET A 1 61.72 -3.00 -39.22
CA MET A 1 60.48 -2.22 -38.99
C MET A 1 59.53 -3.11 -38.23
N THR A 2 59.33 -2.76 -36.97
CA THR A 2 58.85 -3.61 -35.89
C THR A 2 57.32 -3.69 -35.87
N THR A 3 56.81 -4.92 -35.79
CA THR A 3 55.43 -5.31 -35.49
C THR A 3 55.00 -4.82 -34.11
N LEU A 4 53.77 -4.32 -33.92
CA LEU A 4 53.05 -4.40 -32.64
C LEU A 4 51.55 -4.06 -32.83
N LEU A 5 50.75 -5.12 -32.81
CA LEU A 5 49.30 -5.13 -32.63
C LEU A 5 49.09 -6.03 -31.40
N HIS A 6 48.92 -5.47 -30.19
CA HIS A 6 48.13 -6.12 -29.13
C HIS A 6 48.01 -5.28 -27.85
N ASP A 7 46.83 -5.44 -27.26
CA ASP A 7 46.52 -5.46 -25.83
C ASP A 7 45.97 -4.19 -25.18
N MET A 8 44.63 -4.14 -25.13
CA MET A 8 43.84 -3.41 -24.15
C MET A 8 42.85 -4.40 -23.54
N PRO A 9 43.00 -4.77 -22.25
CA PRO A 9 41.88 -5.32 -21.51
C PRO A 9 41.58 -4.56 -20.22
N ARG A 10 40.36 -4.81 -19.70
CA ARG A 10 39.89 -4.63 -18.30
C ARG A 10 39.16 -3.32 -17.96
N ARG A 11 37.97 -3.12 -18.54
CA ARG A 11 36.87 -2.40 -17.84
C ARG A 11 35.59 -3.23 -17.63
N GLY A 12 35.34 -4.26 -18.43
CA GLY A 12 34.16 -5.13 -18.27
C GLY A 12 34.27 -6.21 -17.18
N LYS A 13 35.47 -6.71 -16.87
CA LYS A 13 35.66 -7.84 -15.94
C LYS A 13 35.50 -7.45 -14.46
N ALA A 14 35.89 -6.23 -14.09
CA ALA A 14 35.83 -5.74 -12.70
C ALA A 14 34.40 -5.46 -12.21
N PHE A 15 33.47 -5.07 -13.11
CA PHE A 15 32.06 -4.87 -12.76
C PHE A 15 31.29 -6.19 -12.58
N ALA A 16 31.61 -7.20 -13.39
CA ALA A 16 31.02 -8.54 -13.27
C ALA A 16 31.52 -9.29 -12.01
N ASP A 17 32.80 -9.11 -11.63
CA ASP A 17 33.34 -9.68 -10.39
C ASP A 17 32.72 -9.02 -9.14
N ALA A 18 32.52 -7.70 -9.16
CA ALA A 18 31.91 -6.98 -8.04
C ALA A 18 30.42 -7.32 -7.85
N SER A 19 29.67 -7.59 -8.92
CA SER A 19 28.29 -8.05 -8.82
C SER A 19 28.19 -9.49 -8.32
N ALA A 20 29.05 -10.39 -8.78
CA ALA A 20 29.11 -11.78 -8.32
C ALA A 20 29.50 -11.88 -6.83
N HIS A 21 30.47 -11.08 -6.37
CA HIS A 21 30.86 -11.04 -4.96
C HIS A 21 29.75 -10.50 -4.05
N ARG A 22 28.96 -9.52 -4.53
CA ARG A 22 27.81 -8.97 -3.80
C ARG A 22 26.64 -9.96 -3.70
N VAL A 23 26.37 -10.72 -4.76
CA VAL A 23 25.35 -11.78 -4.75
C VAL A 23 25.77 -12.93 -3.83
N ALA A 24 27.05 -13.34 -3.86
CA ALA A 24 27.57 -14.37 -2.96
C ALA A 24 27.53 -13.95 -1.48
N ALA A 25 27.89 -12.70 -1.18
CA ALA A 25 27.83 -12.16 0.19
C ALA A 25 26.37 -12.00 0.68
N ALA A 26 25.45 -11.56 -0.18
CA ALA A 26 24.03 -11.50 0.15
C ALA A 26 23.45 -12.90 0.43
N ASN A 27 23.82 -13.91 -0.35
CA ASN A 27 23.41 -15.30 -0.13
C ASN A 27 24.00 -15.87 1.16
N ALA A 28 25.26 -15.56 1.49
CA ALA A 28 25.88 -16.00 2.75
C ALA A 28 25.22 -15.35 3.98
N ASN A 29 24.88 -14.06 3.90
CA ASN A 29 24.16 -13.38 4.98
C ASN A 29 22.72 -13.89 5.14
N ALA A 30 22.04 -14.23 4.04
CA ALA A 30 20.71 -14.84 4.09
C ALA A 30 20.73 -16.23 4.74
N LEU A 31 21.73 -17.05 4.41
CA LEU A 31 21.93 -18.35 5.06
C LEU A 31 22.26 -18.22 6.55
N LEU A 32 23.12 -17.28 6.92
CA LEU A 32 23.42 -17.00 8.33
C LEU A 32 22.19 -16.50 9.10
N LEU A 33 21.36 -15.66 8.48
CA LEU A 33 20.09 -15.22 9.06
C LEU A 33 19.14 -16.41 9.29
N LEU A 34 19.05 -17.33 8.33
CA LEU A 34 18.23 -18.54 8.44
C LEU A 34 18.77 -19.48 9.53
N GLU A 35 20.09 -19.65 9.64
CA GLU A 35 20.72 -20.47 10.67
C GLU A 35 20.57 -19.87 12.08
N GLN A 36 20.54 -18.53 12.19
CA GLN A 36 20.39 -17.80 13.45
C GLN A 36 18.95 -17.33 13.68
N PHE A 37 17.99 -17.79 12.89
CA PHE A 37 16.62 -17.26 12.89
C PHE A 37 15.98 -17.31 14.28
N ASP A 38 16.08 -18.46 14.95
CA ASP A 38 15.55 -18.64 16.31
C ASP A 38 16.21 -17.71 17.33
N ALA A 39 17.51 -17.40 17.14
CA ALA A 39 18.23 -16.49 18.02
C ALA A 39 17.86 -15.02 17.76
N VAL A 40 17.63 -14.65 16.49
CA VAL A 40 17.26 -13.29 16.09
C VAL A 40 15.82 -12.97 16.48
N VAL A 41 14.89 -13.93 16.39
CA VAL A 41 13.45 -13.75 16.65
C VAL A 41 13.09 -14.07 18.11
N SER A 42 14.06 -13.98 19.02
CA SER A 42 13.90 -14.36 20.44
C SER A 42 12.97 -13.44 21.25
N THR A 43 12.63 -12.25 20.72
CA THR A 43 11.77 -11.27 21.42
C THR A 43 10.64 -10.78 20.52
N PRO A 44 9.50 -10.35 21.10
CA PRO A 44 8.41 -9.76 20.33
C PRO A 44 8.85 -8.58 19.46
N GLU A 45 9.77 -7.74 19.94
CA GLU A 45 10.27 -6.59 19.18
C GLU A 45 11.05 -7.02 17.93
N ALA A 46 11.79 -8.12 18.00
CA ALA A 46 12.51 -8.65 16.85
C ALA A 46 11.57 -9.30 15.83
N VAL A 47 10.46 -9.90 16.28
CA VAL A 47 9.37 -10.37 15.39
C VAL A 47 8.78 -9.17 14.64
N ASP A 48 8.45 -8.08 15.33
CA ASP A 48 7.90 -6.87 14.73
C ASP A 48 8.84 -6.25 13.68
N GLU A 49 10.15 -6.23 13.95
CA GLU A 49 11.16 -5.75 12.99
C GLU A 49 11.25 -6.64 11.75
N LEU A 50 11.18 -7.96 11.94
CA LEU A 50 11.17 -8.93 10.85
C LEU A 50 9.91 -8.78 9.99
N ASP A 51 8.73 -8.68 10.59
CA ASP A 51 7.46 -8.52 9.88
C ASP A 51 7.47 -7.24 9.04
N ARG A 52 8.02 -6.15 9.57
CA ARG A 52 8.22 -4.90 8.81
C ARG A 52 9.16 -5.07 7.64
N ALA A 53 10.27 -5.80 7.82
CA ALA A 53 11.22 -6.07 6.75
C ALA A 53 10.59 -6.94 5.64
N ILE A 54 9.86 -7.99 6.03
CA ILE A 54 9.11 -8.85 5.09
C ILE A 54 8.08 -8.01 4.33
N LEU A 55 7.26 -7.23 5.04
CA LEU A 55 6.28 -6.35 4.40
C LEU A 55 6.93 -5.39 3.40
N GLN A 56 8.08 -4.80 3.77
CA GLN A 56 8.80 -3.89 2.89
C GLN A 56 9.29 -4.58 1.62
N LEU A 57 9.81 -5.80 1.73
CA LEU A 57 10.22 -6.60 0.57
C LEU A 57 9.02 -7.02 -0.28
N ALA A 58 7.90 -7.39 0.35
CA ALA A 58 6.67 -7.79 -0.32
C ALA A 58 6.13 -6.68 -1.21
N VAL A 59 5.98 -5.47 -0.67
CA VAL A 59 5.43 -4.32 -1.41
C VAL A 59 6.38 -3.76 -2.47
N GLN A 60 7.64 -4.21 -2.47
CA GLN A 60 8.62 -3.93 -3.52
C GLN A 60 8.65 -5.00 -4.61
N GLY A 61 7.82 -6.05 -4.51
CA GLY A 61 7.81 -7.18 -5.44
C GLY A 61 9.06 -8.07 -5.36
N LYS A 62 9.76 -8.07 -4.22
CA LYS A 62 11.00 -8.84 -4.02
C LYS A 62 10.78 -10.23 -3.44
N LEU A 63 9.54 -10.55 -3.05
CA LEU A 63 9.18 -11.84 -2.44
C LEU A 63 8.45 -12.79 -3.39
N VAL A 64 8.00 -12.31 -4.55
CA VAL A 64 7.28 -13.11 -5.56
C VAL A 64 8.06 -13.07 -6.87
N ALA A 65 8.24 -14.24 -7.49
CA ALA A 65 8.89 -14.34 -8.79
C ALA A 65 7.99 -13.72 -9.87
N GLN A 66 8.55 -12.78 -10.62
CA GLN A 66 7.84 -12.05 -11.68
C GLN A 66 7.68 -12.93 -12.92
N ASP A 67 6.46 -13.04 -13.47
CA ASP A 67 6.20 -13.73 -14.73
C ASP A 67 6.19 -12.72 -15.90
N PRO A 68 7.14 -12.80 -16.86
CA PRO A 68 7.15 -11.91 -18.04
C PRO A 68 5.89 -12.01 -18.92
N ASN A 69 5.08 -13.04 -18.76
CA ASN A 69 3.84 -13.23 -19.50
C ASN A 69 2.61 -12.65 -18.80
N ASP A 70 2.76 -12.19 -17.55
CA ASP A 70 1.67 -11.51 -16.87
C ASP A 70 1.32 -10.19 -17.55
N GLU A 71 0.03 -9.86 -17.53
CA GLU A 71 -0.45 -8.58 -18.03
C GLU A 71 0.13 -7.46 -17.16
N PRO A 72 0.87 -6.50 -17.74
CA PRO A 72 1.47 -5.42 -16.97
C PRO A 72 0.40 -4.52 -16.34
N ALA A 73 0.71 -3.97 -15.16
CA ALA A 73 -0.18 -3.08 -14.42
C ALA A 73 -0.62 -1.84 -15.23
N SER A 74 0.18 -1.42 -16.22
CA SER A 74 -0.14 -0.33 -17.14
C SER A 74 -1.43 -0.59 -17.96
N GLU A 75 -1.71 -1.83 -18.36
CA GLU A 75 -2.94 -2.18 -19.07
C GLU A 75 -4.16 -2.19 -18.14
N LEU A 76 -3.99 -2.63 -16.89
CA LEU A 76 -5.03 -2.50 -15.87
C LEU A 76 -5.40 -1.02 -15.63
N LEU A 77 -4.40 -0.15 -15.45
CA LEU A 77 -4.62 1.29 -15.26
C LEU A 77 -5.29 1.93 -16.47
N LYS A 78 -4.94 1.51 -17.68
CA LYS A 78 -5.59 1.96 -18.91
C LYS A 78 -7.08 1.61 -18.90
N ARG A 79 -7.45 0.35 -18.60
CA ARG A 79 -8.86 -0.06 -18.46
C ARG A 79 -9.60 0.75 -17.41
N ILE A 80 -8.97 0.96 -16.25
CA ILE A 80 -9.58 1.75 -15.16
C ILE A 80 -9.85 3.19 -15.60
N ARG A 81 -8.95 3.81 -16.36
CA ARG A 81 -9.13 5.17 -16.89
C ARG A 81 -10.23 5.23 -17.94
N ASP A 82 -10.28 4.26 -18.84
CA ASP A 82 -11.31 4.17 -19.88
C ASP A 82 -12.72 4.00 -19.27
N GLU A 83 -12.86 3.23 -18.17
CA GLU A 83 -14.13 3.06 -17.46
C GLU A 83 -14.60 4.34 -16.74
N GLN A 84 -13.66 5.16 -16.25
CA GLN A 84 -13.98 6.40 -15.52
C GLN A 84 -14.44 7.53 -16.44
N ASP A 85 -14.12 7.45 -17.74
CA ASP A 85 -14.44 8.48 -18.70
C ASP A 85 -14.91 7.91 -20.05
N PRO A 86 -16.23 7.64 -20.21
CA PRO A 86 -16.77 7.19 -21.49
C PRO A 86 -16.66 8.24 -22.62
N LYS A 87 -16.14 9.45 -22.37
CA LYS A 87 -15.97 10.53 -23.36
C LYS A 87 -14.52 11.00 -23.55
N GLY A 88 -13.52 10.44 -22.85
CA GLY A 88 -12.09 10.70 -23.07
C GLY A 88 -11.60 12.13 -22.76
N PHE A 89 -12.34 12.91 -21.97
CA PHE A 89 -11.95 14.23 -21.47
C PHE A 89 -11.84 14.27 -19.93
N GLN A 90 -10.86 13.60 -19.35
CA GLN A 90 -10.34 13.96 -18.03
C GLN A 90 -8.85 14.21 -18.08
N LYS A 91 -8.44 15.21 -17.31
CA LYS A 91 -7.02 15.51 -17.04
C LYS A 91 -6.35 14.21 -16.63
N PRO A 92 -5.14 13.90 -17.15
CA PRO A 92 -4.34 12.86 -16.55
C PRO A 92 -4.28 13.15 -15.05
N PHE A 93 -4.62 12.15 -14.22
CA PHE A 93 -4.10 12.14 -12.86
C PHE A 93 -2.61 12.46 -13.02
N GLY A 94 -2.18 13.58 -12.43
CA GLY A 94 -0.96 14.28 -12.83
C GLY A 94 0.19 13.28 -12.97
N SER A 95 1.02 13.47 -13.99
CA SER A 95 2.20 12.62 -14.19
C SER A 95 2.98 12.50 -12.88
N ILE A 96 3.01 11.29 -12.32
CA ILE A 96 3.76 11.01 -11.08
C ILE A 96 5.22 11.33 -11.35
N ARG A 97 5.75 12.29 -10.61
CA ARG A 97 7.11 12.77 -10.77
C ARG A 97 8.08 11.75 -10.16
N ASP A 98 9.31 11.74 -10.66
CA ASP A 98 10.29 10.77 -10.18
C ASP A 98 10.66 10.96 -8.70
N ASP A 99 10.55 12.18 -8.16
CA ASP A 99 10.76 12.47 -6.73
C ASP A 99 9.63 11.98 -5.82
N GLU A 100 8.49 11.57 -6.39
CA GLU A 100 7.37 10.98 -5.67
C GLU A 100 7.50 9.44 -5.56
N LYS A 101 8.42 8.82 -6.31
CA LYS A 101 8.62 7.37 -6.37
C LYS A 101 9.61 6.93 -5.28
N PRO A 102 9.18 6.21 -4.24
CA PRO A 102 10.05 5.87 -3.11
C PRO A 102 11.13 4.83 -3.45
N PHE A 103 10.95 4.05 -4.52
CA PHE A 103 11.88 3.01 -4.97
C PHE A 103 11.67 2.62 -6.44
N GLU A 104 12.62 1.86 -6.98
CA GLU A 104 12.55 1.28 -8.32
C GLU A 104 11.62 0.06 -8.35
N LEU A 105 10.70 0.04 -9.32
CA LEU A 105 9.72 -1.04 -9.47
C LEU A 105 10.29 -2.25 -10.24
N PRO A 106 9.79 -3.47 -9.96
CA PRO A 106 9.97 -4.61 -10.85
C PRO A 106 9.39 -4.37 -12.24
N VAL A 107 9.78 -5.22 -13.20
CA VAL A 107 9.22 -5.21 -14.55
C VAL A 107 7.74 -5.57 -14.48
N GLY A 108 6.88 -4.83 -15.19
CA GLY A 108 5.44 -5.08 -15.25
C GLY A 108 4.63 -4.32 -14.20
N TRP A 109 5.27 -3.82 -13.15
CA TRP A 109 4.65 -2.94 -12.15
C TRP A 109 4.60 -1.49 -12.64
N GLU A 110 3.65 -0.71 -12.14
CA GLU A 110 3.47 0.70 -12.51
C GLU A 110 3.11 1.55 -11.28
N TRP A 111 3.63 2.77 -11.20
CA TRP A 111 3.20 3.70 -10.17
C TRP A 111 1.83 4.27 -10.52
N ALA A 112 0.90 4.24 -9.57
CA ALA A 112 -0.44 4.77 -9.71
C ALA A 112 -0.79 5.71 -8.55
N SER A 113 -1.63 6.72 -8.77
CA SER A 113 -2.12 7.55 -7.67
C SER A 113 -3.24 6.83 -6.90
N ILE A 114 -3.47 7.18 -5.64
CA ILE A 114 -4.60 6.62 -4.85
C ILE A 114 -5.95 6.74 -5.61
N PRO A 115 -6.27 7.87 -6.27
CA PRO A 115 -7.47 7.98 -7.11
C PRO A 115 -7.48 7.12 -8.39
N ASP A 116 -6.33 6.74 -8.93
CA ASP A 116 -6.28 5.79 -10.06
C ASP A 116 -6.75 4.40 -9.62
N VAL A 117 -6.35 3.94 -8.43
CA VAL A 117 -6.58 2.57 -7.97
C VAL A 117 -7.81 2.38 -7.08
N SER A 118 -8.44 3.47 -6.65
CA SER A 118 -9.58 3.42 -5.73
C SER A 118 -10.60 4.55 -5.96
N PHE A 119 -11.77 4.39 -5.36
CA PHE A 119 -12.79 5.44 -5.28
C PHE A 119 -13.49 5.38 -3.92
N ASN A 120 -14.36 6.35 -3.62
CA ASN A 120 -15.20 6.30 -2.42
C ASN A 120 -16.69 6.27 -2.82
N TRP A 121 -17.50 5.63 -1.97
CA TRP A 121 -18.96 5.54 -2.15
C TRP A 121 -19.72 6.80 -1.71
N GLY A 122 -19.00 7.87 -1.36
CA GLY A 122 -19.57 9.09 -0.84
C GLY A 122 -19.97 9.02 0.64
N GLN A 123 -20.86 9.93 1.04
CA GLN A 123 -21.29 10.10 2.41
C GLN A 123 -22.81 10.23 2.48
N LYS A 124 -23.41 9.76 3.57
CA LYS A 124 -24.82 9.96 3.88
C LYS A 124 -25.02 10.23 5.37
N LYS A 125 -26.09 10.95 5.72
CA LYS A 125 -26.62 10.91 7.08
C LYS A 125 -27.37 9.58 7.24
N PRO A 126 -27.15 8.80 8.31
CA PRO A 126 -27.92 7.59 8.55
C PRO A 126 -29.40 7.93 8.72
N ASP A 127 -30.27 7.15 8.06
CA ASP A 127 -31.73 7.25 8.09
C ASP A 127 -32.39 5.96 8.58
N LYS A 128 -31.60 4.90 8.77
CA LYS A 128 -31.96 3.61 9.36
C LYS A 128 -30.86 3.14 10.32
N THR A 129 -31.19 2.20 11.19
CA THR A 129 -30.23 1.52 12.06
C THR A 129 -29.03 1.01 11.25
N PHE A 130 -27.82 1.20 11.79
CA PHE A 130 -26.57 0.91 11.09
C PHE A 130 -25.49 0.38 12.04
N THR A 131 -24.51 -0.33 11.51
CA THR A 131 -23.31 -0.73 12.26
C THR A 131 -22.29 0.41 12.17
N TYR A 132 -21.91 1.01 13.30
CA TYR A 132 -20.97 2.12 13.33
C TYR A 132 -19.53 1.64 13.48
N ILE A 133 -18.65 2.11 12.60
CA ILE A 133 -17.22 1.82 12.63
C ILE A 133 -16.47 3.14 12.84
N ASP A 134 -15.80 3.26 13.97
CA ASP A 134 -14.93 4.39 14.30
C ASP A 134 -13.47 3.95 14.48
N VAL A 135 -12.59 4.86 14.90
CA VAL A 135 -11.16 4.55 15.05
C VAL A 135 -10.90 3.50 16.13
N SER A 136 -11.77 3.40 17.15
CA SER A 136 -11.64 2.41 18.21
C SER A 136 -12.11 1.01 17.80
N SER A 137 -12.81 0.92 16.66
CA SER A 137 -13.30 -0.33 16.08
C SER A 137 -12.23 -1.10 15.31
N ILE A 138 -11.01 -0.58 15.20
CA ILE A 138 -9.95 -1.15 14.36
C ILE A 138 -8.99 -1.97 15.20
N ASP A 139 -8.80 -3.23 14.82
CA ASP A 139 -7.63 -3.99 15.25
C ASP A 139 -6.45 -3.63 14.33
N ASN A 140 -5.63 -2.71 14.80
CA ASN A 140 -4.51 -2.20 14.04
C ASN A 140 -3.32 -3.16 13.97
N GLN A 141 -3.29 -4.25 14.76
CA GLN A 141 -2.22 -5.23 14.71
C GLN A 141 -2.35 -6.07 13.44
N VAL A 142 -3.56 -6.56 13.18
CA VAL A 142 -3.87 -7.40 12.01
C VAL A 142 -4.42 -6.61 10.81
N GLY A 143 -4.87 -5.37 11.02
CA GLY A 143 -5.44 -4.55 9.95
C GLY A 143 -6.87 -4.95 9.60
N GLU A 144 -7.66 -5.27 10.62
CA GLU A 144 -9.03 -5.74 10.50
C GLU A 144 -9.98 -4.88 11.35
N ILE A 145 -11.27 -5.03 11.11
CA ILE A 145 -12.31 -4.44 11.96
C ILE A 145 -12.56 -5.41 13.10
N GLY A 146 -12.46 -4.94 14.34
CA GLY A 146 -12.66 -5.74 15.53
C GLY A 146 -14.13 -6.12 15.75
N ASP A 147 -14.33 -7.06 16.67
CA ASP A 147 -15.66 -7.51 17.08
C ASP A 147 -16.38 -6.51 17.98
N GLY A 148 -17.68 -6.77 18.25
CA GLY A 148 -18.45 -6.01 19.23
C GLY A 148 -18.84 -4.60 18.79
N LEU A 149 -18.96 -4.40 17.48
CA LEU A 149 -19.33 -3.11 16.88
C LEU A 149 -20.69 -2.61 17.38
N GLN A 150 -20.80 -1.29 17.48
CA GLN A 150 -22.02 -0.65 17.95
C GLN A 150 -23.07 -0.63 16.83
N ILE A 151 -24.26 -1.14 17.14
CA ILE A 151 -25.46 -0.91 16.34
C ILE A 151 -26.11 0.37 16.83
N VAL A 152 -26.29 1.34 15.92
CA VAL A 152 -26.68 2.71 16.26
C VAL A 152 -27.96 3.09 15.52
N GLU A 153 -28.91 3.69 16.23
CA GLU A 153 -30.11 4.27 15.64
C GLU A 153 -29.81 5.63 14.98
N PRO A 154 -30.55 6.04 13.92
CA PRO A 154 -30.31 7.29 13.20
C PRO A 154 -30.27 8.56 14.08
N GLU A 155 -31.06 8.57 15.15
CA GLU A 155 -31.18 9.68 16.08
C GLU A 155 -29.96 9.82 17.01
N ASP A 156 -29.31 8.70 17.33
CA ASP A 156 -28.10 8.64 18.15
C ASP A 156 -26.81 8.74 17.31
N ALA A 157 -26.95 8.90 16.00
CA ALA A 157 -25.82 8.95 15.09
C ALA A 157 -24.86 10.11 15.40
N SER A 158 -23.62 9.77 15.73
CA SER A 158 -22.52 10.73 15.80
C SER A 158 -22.46 11.63 14.56
N SER A 159 -22.06 12.89 14.74
CA SER A 159 -21.85 13.82 13.62
C SER A 159 -20.83 13.31 12.60
N ARG A 160 -19.95 12.39 13.02
CA ARG A 160 -18.92 11.75 12.20
C ARG A 160 -19.41 10.49 11.47
N ALA A 161 -20.53 9.88 11.84
CA ALA A 161 -21.04 8.67 11.18
C ALA A 161 -21.60 9.02 9.79
N ARG A 162 -20.76 9.03 8.75
CA ARG A 162 -21.16 9.54 7.42
C ARG A 162 -20.64 8.75 6.23
N LYS A 163 -19.44 8.17 6.29
CA LYS A 163 -18.79 7.59 5.11
C LYS A 163 -19.37 6.21 4.79
N ILE A 164 -19.71 5.99 3.52
CA ILE A 164 -20.28 4.73 3.04
C ILE A 164 -19.12 3.79 2.66
N VAL A 165 -19.23 2.53 3.04
CA VAL A 165 -18.27 1.47 2.67
C VAL A 165 -19.01 0.21 2.20
N GLN A 166 -18.29 -0.64 1.49
CA GLN A 166 -18.75 -1.97 1.09
C GLN A 166 -17.65 -2.99 1.39
N GLN A 167 -17.98 -4.28 1.29
CA GLN A 167 -16.99 -5.33 1.37
C GLN A 167 -15.86 -5.10 0.34
N GLY A 168 -14.61 -5.34 0.73
CA GLY A 168 -13.40 -5.03 -0.04
C GLY A 168 -12.89 -3.60 0.11
N SER A 169 -13.65 -2.67 0.72
CA SER A 169 -13.15 -1.33 1.01
C SER A 169 -12.01 -1.37 2.03
N VAL A 170 -10.98 -0.54 1.82
CA VAL A 170 -9.93 -0.25 2.80
C VAL A 170 -10.20 1.11 3.43
N ILE A 171 -10.10 1.19 4.74
CA ILE A 171 -10.28 2.42 5.51
C ILE A 171 -8.98 2.79 6.22
N TYR A 172 -8.57 4.06 6.13
CA TYR A 172 -7.31 4.56 6.71
C TYR A 172 -7.61 5.73 7.65
N ALA A 173 -7.30 5.61 8.94
CA ALA A 173 -7.51 6.70 9.88
C ALA A 173 -6.59 7.88 9.55
N THR A 174 -7.16 9.02 9.18
CA THR A 174 -6.39 10.23 8.84
C THR A 174 -5.97 11.04 10.05
N VAL A 175 -6.41 10.62 11.24
CA VAL A 175 -6.02 11.16 12.55
C VAL A 175 -5.05 10.20 13.24
N ARG A 176 -3.96 10.74 13.79
CA ARG A 176 -2.87 9.97 14.41
C ARG A 176 -2.45 8.78 13.53
N PRO A 177 -2.06 9.01 12.26
CA PRO A 177 -1.82 7.96 11.28
C PRO A 177 -0.70 6.98 11.68
N TYR A 178 0.22 7.41 12.55
CA TYR A 178 1.27 6.56 13.13
C TYR A 178 0.72 5.38 13.97
N LEU A 179 -0.55 5.42 14.39
CA LEU A 179 -1.19 4.31 15.09
C LEU A 179 -1.66 3.18 14.15
N LEU A 180 -1.56 3.38 12.83
CA LEU A 180 -1.90 2.37 11.82
C LEU A 180 -3.31 1.78 11.97
N ASN A 181 -4.26 2.60 12.41
CA ASN A 181 -5.68 2.26 12.39
C ASN A 181 -6.16 2.24 10.93
N ILE A 182 -5.82 1.16 10.25
CA ILE A 182 -6.05 0.90 8.83
C ILE A 182 -6.64 -0.49 8.78
N ALA A 183 -7.78 -0.67 8.11
CA ALA A 183 -8.42 -1.97 8.01
C ALA A 183 -9.05 -2.22 6.65
N ILE A 184 -9.14 -3.50 6.30
CA ILE A 184 -10.02 -3.96 5.22
C ILE A 184 -11.41 -4.31 5.78
N VAL A 185 -12.44 -3.90 5.05
CA VAL A 185 -13.84 -4.25 5.29
C VAL A 185 -14.09 -5.58 4.60
N ASP A 186 -13.76 -6.71 5.24
CA ASP A 186 -13.92 -8.04 4.61
C ASP A 186 -15.01 -8.92 5.23
N GLN A 187 -15.78 -8.35 6.16
CA GLN A 187 -16.95 -9.01 6.73
C GLN A 187 -18.25 -8.43 6.18
N GLU A 188 -19.29 -9.25 6.17
CA GLU A 188 -20.66 -8.78 5.92
C GLU A 188 -21.22 -8.11 7.18
N PHE A 189 -22.04 -7.08 6.99
CA PHE A 189 -22.68 -6.35 8.07
C PHE A 189 -24.19 -6.36 7.90
N ASN A 190 -24.88 -6.67 8.98
CA ASN A 190 -26.32 -6.49 9.11
C ASN A 190 -26.62 -5.99 10.52
N PRO A 191 -26.98 -4.71 10.72
CA PRO A 191 -27.32 -3.70 9.72
C PRO A 191 -26.12 -3.15 8.90
N PRO A 192 -26.34 -2.48 7.75
CA PRO A 192 -25.27 -1.97 6.89
C PRO A 192 -24.26 -1.05 7.62
N PRO A 193 -22.99 -1.03 7.20
CA PRO A 193 -21.95 -0.30 7.90
C PRO A 193 -21.92 1.19 7.51
N ILE A 194 -21.61 2.04 8.47
CA ILE A 194 -21.26 3.45 8.24
C ILE A 194 -20.00 3.78 9.02
N VAL A 195 -19.02 4.36 8.33
CA VAL A 195 -17.70 4.65 8.86
C VAL A 195 -17.59 6.13 9.28
N SER A 196 -16.81 6.37 10.33
CA SER A 196 -16.47 7.70 10.82
C SER A 196 -15.78 8.55 9.73
N THR A 197 -16.07 9.85 9.68
CA THR A 197 -15.35 10.81 8.84
C THR A 197 -13.87 10.95 9.17
N ALA A 198 -13.41 10.38 10.30
CA ALA A 198 -11.99 10.28 10.66
C ALA A 198 -11.18 9.32 9.76
N PHE A 199 -11.83 8.55 8.88
CA PHE A 199 -11.18 7.67 7.92
C PHE A 199 -11.18 8.26 6.52
N TYR A 200 -10.13 8.02 5.75
CA TYR A 200 -10.17 8.02 4.30
C TYR A 200 -10.67 6.65 3.82
N VAL A 201 -11.61 6.62 2.87
CA VAL A 201 -12.20 5.37 2.35
C VAL A 201 -11.71 5.13 0.93
N MET A 202 -11.17 3.94 0.69
CA MET A 202 -10.70 3.45 -0.60
C MET A 202 -11.44 2.17 -0.91
N HIS A 203 -12.45 2.23 -1.78
CA HIS A 203 -12.95 1.03 -2.42
C HIS A 203 -12.10 0.75 -3.66
N PRO A 204 -11.48 -0.44 -3.75
CA PRO A 204 -10.58 -0.75 -4.87
C PRO A 204 -11.34 -0.74 -6.20
N ARG A 205 -10.66 -0.30 -7.25
CA ARG A 205 -11.15 -0.44 -8.63
C ARG A 205 -11.12 -1.92 -9.02
N LYS A 206 -11.91 -2.28 -10.03
CA LYS A 206 -11.93 -3.65 -10.55
C LYS A 206 -10.52 -4.07 -10.99
N GLY A 207 -10.05 -5.23 -10.53
CA GLY A 207 -8.69 -5.73 -10.79
C GLY A 207 -7.63 -5.22 -9.79
N VAL A 208 -8.01 -4.38 -8.83
CA VAL A 208 -7.18 -4.01 -7.69
C VAL A 208 -7.65 -4.79 -6.46
N ASP A 209 -6.73 -5.40 -5.71
CA ASP A 209 -6.99 -6.09 -4.45
C ASP A 209 -6.87 -5.09 -3.28
N GLY A 210 -7.92 -5.02 -2.46
CA GLY A 210 -7.93 -4.26 -1.23
C GLY A 210 -6.90 -4.75 -0.21
N ARG A 211 -6.55 -6.04 -0.19
CA ARG A 211 -5.50 -6.59 0.69
C ARG A 211 -4.13 -6.08 0.31
N PHE A 212 -3.81 -6.03 -0.98
CA PHE A 212 -2.57 -5.42 -1.46
C PHE A 212 -2.48 -3.95 -1.04
N LEU A 213 -3.58 -3.18 -1.23
CA LEU A 213 -3.65 -1.80 -0.77
C LEU A 213 -3.42 -1.69 0.75
N LEU A 214 -4.08 -2.53 1.56
CA LEU A 214 -3.89 -2.57 3.01
C LEU A 214 -2.41 -2.78 3.38
N LEU A 215 -1.74 -3.76 2.77
CA LEU A 215 -0.34 -4.06 3.01
C LEU A 215 0.56 -2.87 2.67
N TYR A 216 0.38 -2.28 1.48
CA TYR A 216 1.19 -1.12 1.08
C TYR A 216 0.96 0.11 1.96
N LEU A 217 -0.28 0.40 2.34
CA LEU A 217 -0.63 1.53 3.22
C LEU A 217 -0.03 1.40 4.64
N ARG A 218 0.26 0.16 5.07
CA ARG A 218 0.96 -0.16 6.34
C ARG A 218 2.48 -0.18 6.19
N SER A 219 3.01 -0.09 4.97
CA SER A 219 4.45 -0.07 4.72
C SER A 219 5.09 1.23 5.18
N ARG A 220 6.40 1.17 5.47
CA ARG A 220 7.18 2.35 5.87
C ARG A 220 7.12 3.47 4.85
N PHE A 221 7.07 3.13 3.55
CA PHE A 221 7.02 4.10 2.46
C PHE A 221 5.77 5.00 2.55
N PHE A 222 4.60 4.40 2.78
CA PHE A 222 3.37 5.17 2.88
C PHE A 222 3.25 5.90 4.22
N ILE A 223 3.77 5.31 5.31
CA ILE A 223 3.84 5.98 6.62
C ILE A 223 4.69 7.25 6.55
N ASP A 224 5.85 7.20 5.87
CA ASP A 224 6.72 8.36 5.69
C ASP A 224 6.05 9.45 4.84
N PHE A 225 5.36 9.05 3.76
CA PHE A 225 4.55 9.95 2.96
C PHE A 225 3.49 10.67 3.80
N VAL A 226 2.69 9.93 4.58
CA VAL A 226 1.64 10.50 5.42
C VAL A 226 2.22 11.39 6.52
N SER A 227 3.35 11.00 7.10
CA SER A 227 4.04 11.79 8.13
C SER A 227 4.51 13.13 7.60
N LEU A 228 5.07 13.16 6.38
CA LEU A 228 5.53 14.38 5.72
C LEU A 228 4.38 15.37 5.42
N HIS A 229 3.18 14.84 5.13
CA HIS A 229 2.02 15.64 4.75
C HIS A 229 1.08 15.99 5.91
N SER A 230 1.26 15.32 7.05
CA SER A 230 0.48 15.53 8.25
C SER A 230 0.77 16.89 8.90
N THR A 231 -0.24 17.43 9.57
CA THR A 231 -0.14 18.67 10.34
C THR A 231 -0.58 18.45 11.78
N GLY A 232 -0.02 19.22 12.71
CA GLY A 232 -0.30 19.09 14.14
C GLY A 232 0.78 18.28 14.86
N ILE A 233 1.21 18.77 16.02
CA ILE A 233 2.31 18.17 16.80
C ILE A 233 1.78 17.05 17.71
N ALA A 234 0.80 17.37 18.57
CA ALA A 234 0.25 16.41 19.52
C ALA A 234 -0.83 15.48 18.92
N TYR A 235 -1.52 15.94 17.88
CA TYR A 235 -2.59 15.19 17.19
C TYR A 235 -2.40 15.34 15.68
N PRO A 236 -1.38 14.67 15.10
CA PRO A 236 -1.11 14.79 13.68
C PRO A 236 -2.30 14.27 12.87
N ALA A 237 -2.64 14.99 11.81
CA ALA A 237 -3.67 14.60 10.87
C ALA A 237 -3.32 15.00 9.44
N ILE A 238 -3.77 14.18 8.48
CA ILE A 238 -3.66 14.43 7.04
C ILE A 238 -5.04 14.73 6.46
N SER A 239 -5.16 15.71 5.56
CA SER A 239 -6.43 15.98 4.87
C SER A 239 -6.66 15.01 3.72
N ASP A 240 -7.93 14.74 3.39
CA ASP A 240 -8.29 13.87 2.24
C ASP A 240 -7.62 14.34 0.93
N SER A 241 -7.47 15.66 0.74
CA SER A 241 -6.79 16.26 -0.42
C SER A 241 -5.29 15.98 -0.49
N LYS A 242 -4.61 15.90 0.65
CA LYS A 242 -3.18 15.55 0.71
C LYS A 242 -3.01 14.03 0.64
N PHE A 243 -3.90 13.28 1.28
CA PHE A 243 -3.91 11.82 1.24
C PHE A 243 -4.03 11.31 -0.20
N SER A 244 -4.88 11.95 -1.02
CA SER A 244 -5.06 11.58 -2.43
C SER A 244 -3.83 11.81 -3.32
N LEU A 245 -2.79 12.51 -2.83
CA LEU A 245 -1.51 12.64 -3.54
C LEU A 245 -0.62 11.40 -3.39
N GLY A 246 -0.99 10.46 -2.51
CA GLY A 246 -0.24 9.24 -2.31
C GLY A 246 -0.17 8.40 -3.59
N VAL A 247 0.95 7.71 -3.75
CA VAL A 247 1.21 6.81 -4.87
C VAL A 247 1.34 5.37 -4.39
N VAL A 248 0.93 4.42 -5.23
CA VAL A 248 0.88 2.98 -4.98
C VAL A 248 1.69 2.26 -6.07
N PRO A 249 2.56 1.30 -5.70
CA PRO A 249 3.32 0.49 -6.65
C PRO A 249 2.43 -0.64 -7.14
N LEU A 250 1.55 -0.38 -8.12
CA LEU A 250 0.56 -1.36 -8.55
C LEU A 250 1.25 -2.50 -9.33
N PRO A 251 1.12 -3.77 -8.90
CA PRO A 251 1.68 -4.89 -9.61
C PRO A 251 0.66 -5.48 -10.61
N PRO A 252 1.08 -6.40 -11.50
CA PRO A 252 0.17 -7.25 -12.25
C PRO A 252 -0.89 -7.89 -11.35
N THR A 253 -2.10 -8.13 -11.87
CA THR A 253 -3.23 -8.60 -11.06
C THR A 253 -2.96 -9.94 -10.37
N ASN A 254 -2.17 -10.82 -10.98
CA ASN A 254 -1.83 -12.14 -10.43
C ASN A 254 -0.77 -12.07 -9.31
N GLU A 255 -0.14 -10.90 -9.14
CA GLU A 255 0.91 -10.66 -8.13
C GLU A 255 0.43 -9.85 -6.93
N GLN A 256 -0.81 -9.34 -6.95
CA GLN A 256 -1.43 -8.60 -5.84
C GLN A 256 -1.76 -9.53 -4.66
#